data_AF-A0A8S3GLK8-F1
#
_entry.id   AF-A0A8S3GLK8-F1
#
_cell.length_a   1.000
_cell.length_b   1.000
_cell.length_c   1.000
_cell.angle_alpha   90.00
_cell.angle_beta   90.00
_cell.angle_gamma   90.00
#
_symmetry.space_group_name_H-M   'P 1'
#
loop_
_entity.id
_entity.type
_entity.pdbx_description
1 polymer ?
#
loop_
_entity_poly.entity_id
_entity_poly.type
_entity_poly.pdbx_seq_one_letter_code
_entity_poly.pdbx_strand_id
1 'polypeptide(L)'
;VNDPVPILLEGSTGVGKSASIMEAAYLCGQRELVRYNMSSRVSIDDLLGKVALVFNEKTESTVFQFVEGPFTRAFANGYWLLLDELNLAQDTVLQAIESALDTCQLTINNTSSSQDPVIIHRKHNDFRLFATQNPN
;
A
#
# COMPACT_ATOMS: atom_id res chain seq x y z
N VAL A 1 12.67 19.31 -4.55
CA VAL A 1 12.70 18.05 -5.32
C VAL A 1 11.25 17.61 -5.40
N ASN A 2 10.67 17.65 -6.60
CA ASN A 2 9.24 17.40 -6.77
C ASN A 2 8.93 15.96 -6.38
N ASP A 3 8.15 15.82 -5.33
CA ASP A 3 7.56 14.56 -4.96
C ASP A 3 6.59 14.12 -6.08
N PRO A 4 6.61 12.86 -6.53
CA PRO A 4 5.81 12.43 -7.66
C PRO A 4 4.32 12.43 -7.29
N VAL A 5 3.52 13.11 -8.11
CA VAL A 5 2.07 13.17 -7.93
C VAL A 5 1.46 11.79 -8.18
N PRO A 6 0.57 11.28 -7.30
CA PRO A 6 -0.21 10.06 -7.56
C PRO A 6 -1.03 10.18 -8.84
N ILE A 7 -1.18 9.08 -9.58
CA ILE A 7 -1.87 9.08 -10.89
C ILE A 7 -3.13 8.21 -10.82
N LEU A 8 -4.29 8.80 -11.15
CA LEU A 8 -5.56 8.09 -11.31
C LEU A 8 -5.90 7.90 -12.78
N LEU A 9 -6.13 6.65 -13.20
CA LEU A 9 -6.60 6.29 -14.54
C LEU A 9 -8.09 5.95 -14.46
N GLU A 10 -8.91 6.72 -15.17
CA GLU A 10 -10.35 6.52 -15.25
C GLU A 10 -10.79 6.15 -16.67
N GLY A 11 -11.77 5.25 -16.79
CA GLY A 11 -12.34 4.81 -18.06
C GLY A 11 -13.14 3.53 -17.90
N SER A 12 -13.77 3.02 -18.95
CA SER A 12 -14.58 1.79 -18.88
C SER A 12 -13.78 0.55 -18.47
N THR A 13 -14.47 -0.50 -18.03
CA THR A 13 -13.85 -1.81 -17.79
C THR A 13 -13.25 -2.37 -19.07
N GLY A 14 -12.09 -3.03 -18.98
CA GLY A 14 -11.47 -3.73 -20.11
C GLY A 14 -10.63 -2.88 -21.07
N VAL A 15 -10.52 -1.56 -20.86
CA VAL A 15 -9.70 -0.66 -21.72
C VAL A 15 -8.20 -0.71 -21.44
N GLY A 16 -7.75 -1.63 -20.58
CA GLY A 16 -6.33 -1.86 -20.31
C GLY A 16 -5.67 -0.93 -19.28
N LYS A 17 -6.41 -0.18 -18.46
CA LYS A 17 -5.85 0.75 -17.46
C LYS A 17 -4.75 0.13 -16.58
N SER A 18 -5.09 -0.98 -15.91
CA SER A 18 -4.14 -1.70 -15.06
C SER A 18 -3.00 -2.31 -15.90
N ALA A 19 -3.29 -2.78 -17.12
CA ALA A 19 -2.29 -3.37 -18.02
C ALA A 19 -1.23 -2.33 -18.47
N SER A 20 -1.64 -1.10 -18.76
CA SER A 20 -0.72 -0.01 -19.11
C SER A 20 0.25 0.31 -17.97
N ILE A 21 -0.22 0.30 -16.72
CA ILE A 21 0.63 0.54 -15.54
C ILE A 21 1.57 -0.63 -15.31
N MET A 22 1.07 -1.86 -15.45
CA MET A 22 1.88 -3.08 -15.35
C MET A 22 3.01 -3.08 -16.39
N GLU A 23 2.71 -2.76 -17.65
CA GLU A 23 3.70 -2.67 -18.71
C GLU A 23 4.70 -1.52 -18.46
N ALA A 24 4.22 -0.36 -18.03
CA ALA A 24 5.10 0.76 -17.68
C ALA A 24 6.08 0.39 -16.55
N ALA A 25 5.60 -0.28 -15.49
CA ALA A 25 6.46 -0.75 -14.40
C ALA A 25 7.54 -1.72 -14.89
N TYR A 26 7.16 -2.65 -15.79
CA TYR A 26 8.08 -3.59 -16.42
C TYR A 26 9.15 -2.87 -17.26
N LEU A 27 8.73 -1.96 -18.15
CA LEU A 27 9.63 -1.20 -19.01
C LEU A 27 10.55 -0.25 -18.24
N CYS A 28 10.10 0.28 -17.10
CA CYS A 28 10.91 1.09 -16.20
C CYS A 28 11.84 0.27 -15.29
N GLY A 29 11.85 -1.07 -15.40
CA GLY A 29 12.70 -1.93 -14.60
C GLY A 29 12.37 -1.90 -13.10
N GLN A 30 11.10 -1.68 -12.75
CA GLN A 30 10.69 -1.63 -11.35
C GLN A 30 10.88 -2.99 -10.69
N ARG A 31 11.46 -2.98 -9.48
CA ARG A 31 11.75 -4.21 -8.72
C ARG A 31 10.48 -4.96 -8.36
N GLU A 32 9.43 -4.23 -8.02
CA GLU A 32 8.15 -4.79 -7.63
C GLU A 32 7.02 -3.79 -7.94
N LEU A 33 5.91 -4.33 -8.45
CA LEU A 33 4.63 -3.65 -8.54
C LEU A 33 3.66 -4.35 -7.60
N VAL A 34 3.37 -3.71 -6.47
CA VAL A 34 2.35 -4.18 -5.54
C VAL A 34 1.00 -3.80 -6.12
N ARG A 35 0.15 -4.79 -6.40
CA ARG A 35 -1.20 -4.57 -6.92
C ARG A 35 -2.23 -5.00 -5.88
N TYR A 36 -3.19 -4.13 -5.61
CA TYR A 36 -4.25 -4.39 -4.64
C TYR A 36 -5.59 -3.90 -5.18
N ASN A 37 -6.61 -4.76 -5.13
CA ASN A 37 -7.96 -4.41 -5.58
C ASN A 37 -8.78 -3.93 -4.37
N MET A 38 -9.34 -2.74 -4.48
CA MET A 38 -10.10 -2.10 -3.41
C MET A 38 -11.54 -2.59 -3.40
N SER A 39 -12.12 -2.63 -2.21
CA SER A 39 -13.55 -2.87 -2.03
C SER A 39 -14.04 -2.22 -0.74
N SER A 40 -15.36 -2.14 -0.58
CA SER A 40 -15.99 -1.57 0.62
C SER A 40 -15.73 -2.38 1.90
N ARG A 41 -15.07 -3.54 1.80
CA ARG A 41 -14.71 -4.39 2.95
C ARG A 41 -13.25 -4.26 3.36
N VAL A 42 -12.41 -3.64 2.53
CA VAL A 42 -10.99 -3.45 2.84
C VAL A 42 -10.87 -2.52 4.04
N SER A 43 -10.21 -3.00 5.10
CA SER A 43 -9.93 -2.20 6.28
C SER A 43 -8.55 -1.51 6.18
N ILE A 44 -8.31 -0.54 7.06
CA ILE A 44 -6.99 0.10 7.18
C ILE A 44 -5.92 -0.94 7.51
N ASP A 45 -6.22 -1.89 8.40
CA ASP A 45 -5.29 -2.95 8.82
C ASP A 45 -4.91 -3.88 7.67
N ASP A 46 -5.82 -4.12 6.72
CA ASP A 46 -5.51 -4.92 5.53
C ASP A 46 -4.54 -4.22 4.59
N LEU A 47 -4.58 -2.88 4.55
CA LEU A 47 -3.76 -2.06 3.66
C LEU A 47 -2.41 -1.67 4.30
N LEU A 48 -2.42 -1.27 5.56
CA LEU A 48 -1.24 -0.80 6.30
C LEU A 48 -0.51 -1.94 7.03
N GLY A 49 -1.22 -2.98 7.43
CA GLY A 49 -0.65 -4.11 8.15
C GLY A 49 -1.29 -4.32 9.51
N LYS A 50 -1.06 -5.51 10.05
CA LYS A 50 -1.69 -5.98 11.29
C LYS A 50 -0.77 -6.89 12.06
N VAL A 51 -1.01 -6.98 13.36
CA VAL A 51 -0.36 -7.97 14.19
C VAL A 51 -0.98 -9.34 13.89
N ALA A 52 -0.14 -10.29 13.52
CA ALA A 52 -0.54 -11.67 13.26
C ALA A 52 0.38 -12.64 14.00
N LEU A 53 -0.10 -13.88 14.16
CA LEU A 53 0.72 -14.99 14.62
C LEU A 53 1.61 -15.45 13.46
N VAL A 54 2.91 -15.33 13.64
CA VAL A 54 3.92 -15.75 12.66
C VAL A 54 4.75 -16.89 13.25
N PHE A 55 4.89 -17.97 12.49
CA PHE A 55 5.77 -19.08 12.87
C PHE A 55 7.22 -18.74 12.52
N ASN A 56 8.09 -18.80 13.51
CA ASN A 56 9.52 -18.60 13.35
C ASN A 56 10.21 -19.96 13.25
N GLU A 57 10.64 -20.31 12.04
CA GLU A 57 11.32 -21.58 11.75
C GLU A 57 12.62 -21.77 12.52
N LYS A 58 13.33 -20.68 12.87
CA LYS A 58 14.63 -20.76 13.58
C LYS A 58 14.47 -21.12 15.05
N THR A 59 13.35 -20.70 15.66
CA THR A 59 13.06 -20.93 17.08
C THR A 59 11.97 -21.97 17.30
N GLU A 60 11.44 -22.54 16.22
CA GLU A 60 10.30 -23.48 16.22
C GLU A 60 9.12 -22.98 17.07
N SER A 61 8.85 -21.68 17.02
CA SER A 61 7.86 -21.04 17.89
C SER A 61 6.97 -20.06 17.14
N THR A 62 5.75 -19.87 17.64
CA THR A 62 4.82 -18.87 17.10
C THR A 62 4.88 -17.60 17.94
N VAL A 63 5.08 -16.46 17.29
CA VAL A 63 5.15 -15.16 17.94
C VAL A 63 4.13 -14.20 17.34
N PHE A 64 3.68 -13.24 18.15
CA PHE A 64 2.92 -12.11 17.64
C PHE A 64 3.89 -11.13 16.97
N GLN A 65 3.69 -10.86 15.70
CA GLN A 65 4.52 -9.96 14.92
C GLN A 65 3.65 -9.07 14.05
N PHE A 66 4.06 -7.80 13.91
CA PHE A 66 3.48 -6.92 12.91
C PHE A 66 3.88 -7.37 11.50
N VAL A 67 2.87 -7.60 10.66
CA VAL A 67 3.04 -7.92 9.25
C VAL A 67 2.61 -6.72 8.43
N GLU A 68 3.53 -6.19 7.62
CA GLU A 68 3.26 -5.05 6.74
C GLU A 68 2.16 -5.37 5.73
N GLY A 69 1.22 -4.43 5.57
CA GLY A 69 0.24 -4.46 4.50
C GLY A 69 0.85 -4.02 3.16
N PRO A 70 0.13 -4.21 2.05
CA PRO A 70 0.61 -3.91 0.71
C PRO A 70 0.99 -2.44 0.51
N PHE A 71 0.27 -1.49 1.14
CA PHE A 71 0.63 -0.07 1.07
C PHE A 71 1.94 0.20 1.79
N THR A 72 2.05 -0.24 3.06
CA THR A 72 3.25 -0.05 3.88
C THR A 72 4.49 -0.63 3.21
N ARG A 73 4.37 -1.87 2.70
CA ARG A 73 5.45 -2.54 1.98
C ARG A 73 5.91 -1.72 0.78
N ALA A 74 5.00 -1.24 -0.06
CA ALA A 74 5.37 -0.44 -1.23
C ALA A 74 5.98 0.90 -0.82
N PHE A 75 5.33 1.59 0.12
CA PHE A 75 5.69 2.92 0.63
C PHE A 75 7.10 2.95 1.22
N ALA A 76 7.45 1.95 2.03
CA ALA A 76 8.74 1.88 2.73
C ALA A 76 9.88 1.38 1.82
N ASN A 77 9.61 0.48 0.88
CA ASN A 77 10.63 -0.16 0.05
C ASN A 77 10.83 0.50 -1.33
N GLY A 78 10.02 1.50 -1.68
CA GLY A 78 10.13 2.19 -2.97
C GLY A 78 9.52 1.44 -4.15
N TYR A 79 8.58 0.55 -3.88
CA TYR A 79 7.87 -0.17 -4.93
C TYR A 79 6.76 0.69 -5.52
N TRP A 80 6.32 0.33 -6.72
CA TRP A 80 5.13 0.93 -7.28
C TRP A 80 3.91 0.26 -6.65
N LEU A 81 2.90 1.05 -6.32
CA LEU A 81 1.61 0.58 -5.82
C LEU A 81 0.52 0.88 -6.83
N LEU A 82 -0.25 -0.14 -7.21
CA LEU A 82 -1.43 -0.03 -8.06
C LEU A 82 -2.67 -0.41 -7.25
N LEU A 83 -3.54 0.57 -7.01
CA LEU A 83 -4.85 0.39 -6.39
C LEU A 83 -5.94 0.31 -7.47
N ASP A 84 -6.51 -0.87 -7.69
CA ASP A 84 -7.63 -1.02 -8.61
C ASP A 84 -8.96 -0.74 -7.90
N GLU A 85 -9.95 -0.22 -8.65
CA GLU A 85 -11.30 0.06 -8.15
C GLU A 85 -11.30 1.02 -6.95
N LEU A 86 -10.46 2.07 -7.00
CA LEU A 86 -10.27 3.02 -5.91
C LEU A 86 -11.60 3.63 -5.43
N ASN A 87 -12.56 3.81 -6.33
CA ASN A 87 -13.92 4.29 -6.04
C ASN A 87 -14.71 3.39 -5.07
N LEU A 88 -14.29 2.15 -4.83
CA LEU A 88 -14.91 1.24 -3.87
C LEU A 88 -14.25 1.27 -2.49
N ALA A 89 -13.14 1.99 -2.33
CA ALA A 89 -12.47 2.12 -1.04
C ALA A 89 -13.35 2.86 -0.02
N GLN A 90 -13.20 2.52 1.26
CA GLN A 90 -13.79 3.31 2.33
C GLN A 90 -13.06 4.64 2.49
N ASP A 91 -13.79 5.70 2.85
CA ASP A 91 -13.22 7.03 3.09
C ASP A 91 -12.07 7.02 4.10
N THR A 92 -12.18 6.19 5.14
CA THR A 92 -11.15 6.05 6.19
C THR A 92 -9.83 5.51 5.64
N VAL A 93 -9.90 4.62 4.64
CA VAL A 93 -8.72 4.07 3.96
C VAL A 93 -8.10 5.12 3.04
N LEU A 94 -8.93 5.88 2.32
CA LEU A 94 -8.45 6.98 1.47
C LEU A 94 -7.76 8.07 2.30
N GLN A 95 -8.37 8.48 3.42
CA GLN A 95 -7.78 9.44 4.36
C GLN A 95 -6.43 8.98 4.91
N ALA A 96 -6.27 7.69 5.20
CA ALA A 96 -4.99 7.14 5.65
C ALA A 96 -3.92 7.22 4.56
N ILE A 97 -4.27 6.91 3.30
CA ILE A 97 -3.39 7.04 2.15
C ILE A 97 -2.98 8.51 1.95
N GLU A 98 -3.96 9.42 1.90
CA GLU A 98 -3.74 10.87 1.72
C GLU A 98 -2.81 11.43 2.80
N SER A 99 -3.10 11.15 4.06
CA SER A 99 -2.28 11.58 5.20
C SER A 99 -0.82 11.11 5.09
N ALA A 100 -0.61 9.86 4.67
CA ALA A 100 0.74 9.31 4.50
C ALA A 100 1.50 9.95 3.32
N LEU A 101 0.80 10.32 2.25
CA LEU A 101 1.39 11.00 1.09
C LEU A 101 1.76 12.44 1.44
N ASP A 102 0.86 13.19 2.08
CA ASP A 102 1.06 14.59 2.47
C ASP A 102 2.22 14.75 3.45
N THR A 103 2.30 13.86 4.44
CA THR A 103 3.34 13.92 5.48
C THR A 103 4.64 13.21 5.06
N CYS A 104 4.62 12.43 3.97
CA CYS A 104 5.68 11.50 3.59
C CYS A 104 6.08 10.52 4.71
N GLN A 105 5.17 10.29 5.65
CA GLN A 105 5.39 9.45 6.83
C GLN A 105 4.13 8.64 7.12
N LEU A 106 4.31 7.35 7.35
CA LEU A 106 3.25 6.45 7.77
C LEU A 106 3.47 6.06 9.22
N THR A 107 2.46 6.30 10.06
CA THR A 107 2.48 5.98 11.49
C THR A 107 1.44 4.90 11.78
N ILE A 108 1.88 3.77 12.34
CA ILE A 108 1.04 2.61 12.61
C ILE A 108 1.14 2.26 14.09
N ASN A 109 0.00 2.05 14.74
CA ASN A 109 -0.03 1.60 16.13
C ASN A 109 0.33 0.12 16.20
N ASN A 110 1.41 -0.19 16.90
CA ASN A 110 1.88 -1.55 17.09
C ASN A 110 1.42 -2.09 18.45
N THR A 111 0.33 -2.84 18.44
CA THR A 111 -0.23 -3.46 19.65
C THR A 111 0.55 -4.70 20.12
N SER A 112 1.53 -5.17 19.34
CA SER A 112 2.32 -6.37 19.69
C SER A 112 3.47 -6.09 20.66
N SER A 113 3.88 -4.83 20.83
CA SER A 113 5.00 -4.44 21.69
C SER A 113 4.60 -3.31 22.64
N SER A 114 4.72 -3.54 23.94
CA SER A 114 4.55 -2.50 24.95
C SER A 114 5.73 -1.51 24.98
N GLN A 115 6.89 -1.88 24.42
CA GLN A 115 8.08 -1.03 24.38
C GLN A 115 8.10 -0.13 23.14
N ASP A 116 7.62 -0.66 22.00
CA ASP A 116 7.55 0.05 20.72
C ASP A 116 6.10 0.10 20.22
N PRO A 117 5.24 0.92 20.86
CA PRO A 117 3.81 0.96 20.57
C PRO A 117 3.47 1.60 19.23
N VAL A 118 4.46 2.19 18.54
CA VAL A 118 4.27 2.91 17.28
C VAL A 118 5.38 2.53 16.31
N ILE A 119 5.00 2.10 15.10
CA ILE A 119 5.90 1.88 13.97
C ILE A 119 5.80 3.08 13.04
N ILE A 120 6.95 3.60 12.63
CA ILE A 120 7.04 4.73 11.71
C ILE A 120 7.80 4.29 10.46
N HIS A 121 7.15 4.41 9.29
CA HIS A 121 7.79 4.27 7.99
C HIS A 121 7.91 5.63 7.32
N ARG A 122 9.03 5.88 6.65
CA ARG A 122 9.21 7.05 5.79
C ARG A 122 8.99 6.64 4.34
N LYS A 123 8.40 7.53 3.57
CA LYS A 123 8.21 7.30 2.13
C LYS A 123 9.56 7.16 1.44
N HIS A 124 9.71 6.11 0.66
CA HIS A 124 10.88 5.94 -0.17
C HIS A 124 10.81 6.85 -1.41
N ASN A 125 11.94 7.41 -1.85
CA ASN A 125 12.00 8.34 -2.98
C ASN A 125 11.53 7.74 -4.32
N ASP A 126 11.63 6.41 -4.46
CA ASP A 126 11.21 5.66 -5.66
C ASP A 126 9.75 5.19 -5.60
N PHE A 127 9.06 5.34 -4.46
CA PHE A 127 7.66 4.97 -4.33
C PHE A 127 6.80 5.77 -5.31
N ARG A 128 5.89 5.09 -6.00
CA ARG A 128 4.90 5.71 -6.89
C ARG A 128 3.54 5.08 -6.65
N LEU A 129 2.51 5.92 -6.56
CA LEU A 129 1.13 5.48 -6.40
C LEU A 129 0.37 5.67 -7.72
N PHE A 130 -0.26 4.59 -8.17
CA PHE A 130 -1.21 4.58 -9.26
C PHE A 130 -2.53 4.03 -8.77
N ALA A 131 -3.61 4.54 -9.31
CA ALA A 131 -4.95 4.06 -9.05
C ALA A 131 -5.72 3.90 -10.36
N THR A 132 -6.67 2.97 -10.39
CA THR A 132 -7.64 2.85 -11.46
C THR A 132 -9.05 2.88 -10.89
N GLN A 133 -9.97 3.46 -11.65
CA GLN A 133 -11.39 3.39 -11.35
C GLN A 133 -12.22 3.32 -12.64
N ASN A 134 -13.46 2.86 -12.50
CA ASN A 134 -14.44 2.96 -13.56
C ASN A 134 -15.33 4.19 -13.30
N PRO A 135 -15.73 4.94 -14.35
CA PRO A 135 -16.72 5.98 -14.19
C PRO A 135 -18.03 5.34 -13.73
N ASN A 136 -18.65 5.92 -12.70
CA ASN A 136 -19.97 5.51 -12.21
C ASN A 136 -21.08 6.01 -13.13
#